data_AF-A0A5E4I6Y1-F1
#
_entry.id   AF-A0A5E4I6Y1-F1
#
_cell.length_a   1.000
_cell.length_b   1.000
_cell.length_c   1.000
_cell.angle_alpha   90.00
_cell.angle_beta   90.00
_cell.angle_gamma   90.00
#
_symmetry.space_group_name_H-M   'P 1'
#
loop_
_entity.id
_entity.type
_entity.pdbx_description
1 polymer ?
#
loop_
_entity_poly.entity_id
_entity_poly.type
_entity_poly.pdbx_seq_one_letter_code
_entity_poly.pdbx_strand_id
1 'polypeptide(L)' 'MLSMIKVEEVDNKVMLQKEDFEKIISEVDDLIETLEVLSDKELMEQIRESEKQIKEGKIKEIKAKSDIDALFG' A
#
# COMPACT_ATOMS: atom_id res chain seq x y z
N MET A 1 -3.05 -9.72 30.63
CA MET A 1 -4.35 -9.08 30.89
C MET A 1 -5.03 -8.94 29.53
N LEU A 2 -6.21 -9.55 29.30
CA LEU A 2 -6.85 -9.55 27.98
C LEU A 2 -7.51 -8.19 27.71
N SER A 3 -7.12 -7.52 26.63
CA SER A 3 -7.70 -6.24 26.19
C SER A 3 -8.74 -6.50 25.11
N MET A 4 -10.01 -6.29 25.43
CA MET A 4 -11.12 -6.50 24.50
C MET A 4 -11.80 -5.17 24.15
N ILE A 5 -12.20 -5.04 22.89
CA ILE A 5 -13.04 -3.94 22.40
C ILE A 5 -14.44 -4.51 22.18
N LYS A 6 -15.44 -3.79 22.70
CA LYS A 6 -16.84 -4.10 22.49
C LYS A 6 -17.35 -3.22 21.36
N VAL A 7 -17.85 -3.84 20.29
CA VAL A 7 -18.48 -3.15 19.17
C VAL A 7 -19.99 -3.37 19.28
N GLU A 8 -20.75 -2.28 19.31
CA GLU A 8 -22.22 -2.35 19.26
C GLU A 8 -22.66 -2.43 17.81
N GLU A 9 -23.06 -3.63 17.38
CA GLU A 9 -23.73 -3.83 16.11
C GLU A 9 -25.24 -3.60 16.29
N VAL A 10 -25.91 -3.11 15.26
CA VAL A 10 -27.37 -3.06 15.23
C VAL A 10 -27.86 -4.51 15.17
N ASP A 11 -28.49 -4.98 16.25
CA ASP A 11 -29.05 -6.33 16.48
C ASP A 11 -28.20 -7.39 17.19
N ASN A 12 -26.95 -7.15 17.63
CA ASN A 12 -26.25 -7.93 18.67
C ASN A 12 -24.91 -7.31 19.12
N LYS A 13 -24.39 -7.70 20.29
CA LYS A 13 -23.10 -7.21 20.82
C LYS A 13 -21.95 -8.14 20.45
N VAL A 14 -21.04 -7.68 19.59
CA VAL A 14 -19.84 -8.43 19.21
C VAL A 14 -18.67 -8.01 20.09
N MET A 15 -17.96 -9.00 20.64
CA MET A 15 -16.76 -8.79 21.44
C MET A 15 -15.55 -9.23 20.62
N LEU A 16 -14.65 -8.31 20.32
CA LEU A 16 -13.42 -8.58 19.58
C LEU A 16 -12.22 -8.37 20.50
N GLN A 17 -11.14 -9.11 20.27
CA GLN A 17 -9.87 -8.72 20.87
C GLN A 17 -9.44 -7.39 20.24
N LYS A 18 -8.84 -6.53 21.06
CA LYS A 18 -8.37 -5.23 20.59
C LYS A 18 -7.43 -5.38 19.39
N GLU A 19 -6.51 -6.33 19.46
CA GLU A 19 -5.50 -6.59 18.43
C GLU A 19 -6.14 -7.00 17.09
N ASP A 20 -7.21 -7.79 17.12
CA ASP A 20 -7.90 -8.22 15.91
C ASP A 20 -8.66 -7.05 15.26
N PHE A 21 -9.25 -6.18 16.07
CA PHE A 21 -9.90 -4.97 15.58
C PHE A 21 -8.92 -3.98 14.95
N GLU A 22 -7.75 -3.77 15.57
CA GLU A 22 -6.69 -2.92 15.03
C GLU A 22 -6.13 -3.47 13.71
N LYS A 23 -6.00 -4.80 13.56
CA LYS A 23 -5.63 -5.43 12.29
C LYS A 23 -6.67 -5.18 11.20
N ILE A 24 -7.95 -5.33 11.50
CA ILE A 24 -9.03 -5.07 10.53
C ILE A 24 -8.97 -3.63 10.03
N ILE A 25 -8.73 -2.66 10.92
CA ILE A 25 -8.55 -1.26 10.51
C ILE A 25 -7.38 -1.12 9.54
N SER A 26 -6.22 -1.70 9.88
CA SER A 26 -5.04 -1.67 9.01
C SER A 26 -5.30 -2.29 7.64
N GLU A 27 -5.99 -3.43 7.57
CA GLU A 27 -6.33 -4.10 6.31
C GLU A 27 -7.30 -3.26 5.46
N VAL A 28 -8.22 -2.53 6.10
CA VAL A 28 -9.13 -1.62 5.41
C VAL A 28 -8.37 -0.42 4.84
N ASP A 29 -7.43 0.14 5.59
CA ASP A 29 -6.59 1.25 5.13
C ASP A 29 -5.74 0.84 3.92
N ASP A 30 -5.10 -0.35 3.98
CA ASP A 30 -4.31 -0.91 2.86
C ASP A 30 -5.19 -1.12 1.60
N LEU A 31 -6.44 -1.55 1.79
CA LEU A 31 -7.40 -1.71 0.70
C LEU A 31 -7.78 -0.36 0.07
N ILE A 32 -8.00 0.67 0.90
CA ILE A 32 -8.32 2.02 0.44
C ILE A 32 -7.15 2.58 -0.38
N GLU A 33 -5.91 2.48 0.12
CA GLU A 33 -4.72 2.92 -0.62
C GLU A 33 -4.59 2.21 -1.96
N THR A 34 -4.84 0.89 -1.99
CA THR A 34 -4.84 0.13 -3.24
C THR A 34 -5.89 0.65 -4.23
N LEU A 35 -7.09 0.98 -3.76
CA LEU A 35 -8.15 1.55 -4.60
C LEU A 35 -7.80 2.95 -5.11
N GLU A 36 -7.13 3.78 -4.31
CA GLU A 36 -6.64 5.10 -4.72
C GLU A 36 -5.65 4.97 -5.89
N VAL A 37 -4.66 4.08 -5.78
CA VAL A 37 -3.71 3.79 -6.87
C VAL A 37 -4.44 3.30 -8.12
N LEU A 38 -5.37 2.35 -7.97
CA LEU A 38 -6.13 1.80 -9.10
C LEU A 38 -7.05 2.82 -9.78
N SER A 39 -7.50 3.84 -9.04
CA SER A 39 -8.37 4.89 -9.57
C SER A 39 -7.62 5.89 -10.46
N ASP A 40 -6.31 6.04 -10.26
CA ASP A 40 -5.47 6.93 -11.04
C ASP A 40 -4.96 6.22 -12.32
N LYS A 41 -5.52 6.61 -13.47
CA LYS A 41 -5.16 6.04 -14.77
C LYS A 41 -3.72 6.33 -15.18
N GLU A 42 -3.22 7.53 -14.90
CA GLU A 42 -1.86 7.93 -15.29
C GLU A 42 -0.84 7.14 -14.48
N LEU A 43 -1.06 7.06 -13.17
CA LEU A 43 -0.22 6.25 -12.29
C LEU A 43 -0.23 4.77 -12.70
N MET A 44 -1.39 4.21 -13.02
CA MET A 44 -1.50 2.82 -13.49
C MET A 44 -0.79 2.58 -14.82
N GLU A 45 -0.77 3.55 -15.74
CA GLU A 45 0.02 3.48 -16.97
C GLU A 45 1.52 3.50 -16.68
N GLN A 46 1.96 4.39 -15.78
CA GLN A 46 3.36 4.47 -15.35
C GLN A 46 3.84 3.18 -14.66
N ILE A 47 3.01 2.58 -13.80
CA ILE A 47 3.31 1.30 -13.15
C ILE A 47 3.48 0.20 -14.21
N ARG A 48 2.56 0.08 -15.18
CA ARG A 48 2.63 -0.94 -16.24
C ARG A 48 3.87 -0.79 -17.12
N GLU A 49 4.22 0.43 -17.49
CA GLU A 49 5.44 0.67 -18.27
C GLU A 49 6.70 0.36 -17.46
N SER A 50 6.71 0.70 -16.17
CA SER A 50 7.80 0.35 -15.25
C SER A 50 7.98 -1.16 -15.13
N GLU A 51 6.89 -1.92 -14.96
CA GLU A 51 6.95 -3.39 -14.95
C GLU A 51 7.55 -3.97 -16.23
N LYS A 52 7.18 -3.40 -17.38
CA LYS A 52 7.71 -3.81 -18.68
C LYS A 52 9.21 -3.52 -18.77
N GLN A 53 9.66 -2.33 -18.36
CA GLN A 53 11.08 -1.97 -18.36
C GLN A 53 11.89 -2.91 -17.46
N ILE A 54 11.38 -3.27 -16.28
CA ILE A 54 12.01 -4.24 -15.38
C ILE A 54 12.12 -5.62 -16.06
N LYS A 55 11.04 -6.11 -16.67
CA LYS A 55 11.02 -7.41 -17.38
C LYS A 55 11.98 -7.44 -18.57
N GLU A 56 12.15 -6.31 -19.25
CA GLU A 56 13.10 -6.15 -20.36
C GLU A 56 14.55 -5.91 -19.91
N GLY A 57 14.82 -5.86 -18.60
CA GLY A 57 16.14 -5.59 -18.04
C GLY A 57 16.60 -4.14 -18.22
N LYS A 58 15.69 -3.21 -18.56
CA LYS A 58 15.96 -1.77 -18.71
C LYS A 58 15.99 -1.08 -17.35
N ILE A 59 16.89 -1.53 -16.47
CA ILE A 59 17.05 -1.03 -15.10
C ILE A 59 18.37 -0.27 -15.04
N LYS A 60 18.34 0.95 -14.48
CA LYS A 60 19.57 1.69 -14.15
C LYS A 60 19.88 1.48 -12.67
N GLU A 61 21.05 0.94 -12.38
CA GLU A 61 21.57 0.83 -11.02
C GLU A 61 22.30 2.12 -10.66
N ILE A 62 21.92 2.76 -9.55
CA ILE A 62 22.56 3.99 -9.05
C ILE A 62 23.63 3.56 -8.05
N LYS A 63 24.91 3.81 -8.35
CA LYS A 63 26.06 3.38 -7.52
C LYS A 63 26.81 4.55 -6.88
N ALA A 64 26.69 5.73 -7.46
CA ALA A 64 27.36 6.93 -6.97
C ALA A 64 26.47 8.16 -7.10
N LYS A 65 26.83 9.21 -6.37
CA LYS A 65 26.17 10.51 -6.43
C LYS A 65 26.13 11.08 -7.86
N SER A 66 27.18 10.84 -8.64
CA SER A 66 27.25 11.24 -10.05
C SER A 66 26.14 10.64 -10.92
N ASP A 67 25.66 9.44 -10.58
CA ASP A 67 24.57 8.79 -11.32
C ASP A 67 23.24 9.48 -11.05
N ILE A 68 23.05 10.03 -9.84
CA ILE A 68 21.89 10.84 -9.46
C ILE A 68 21.96 12.19 -10.16
N ASP A 69 23.12 12.85 -10.11
CA ASP A 69 23.32 14.15 -10.77
C ASP A 69 23.04 14.06 -12.28
N ALA A 70 23.33 12.92 -12.92
CA ALA A 70 23.04 12.67 -14.34
C ALA A 70 21.55 12.39 -14.66
N LEU A 71 20.69 12.16 -13.66
CA LEU A 71 19.24 11.97 -13.86
C LEU A 71 18.44 13.27 -13.76
N PHE A 72 18.96 14.26 -13.04
CA PHE A 72 18.28 15.52 -12.76
C PHE A 72 19.01 16.77 -13.30
N GLY A 73 20.19 16.59 -13.90
CA GLY A 73 21.02 17.63 -14.51
C GLY A 73 20.73 17.88 -15.98
#